data_AF-A0A5C7LLT1-F1
#
_entry.id   AF-A0A5C7LLT1-F1
#
_cell.length_a   1.000
_cell.length_b   1.000
_cell.length_c   1.000
_cell.angle_alpha   90.00
_cell.angle_beta   90.00
_cell.angle_gamma   90.00
#
_symmetry.space_group_name_H-M   'P 1'
#
loop_
_entity.id
_entity.type
_entity.pdbx_description
1 polymer ?
#
loop_
_entity_poly.entity_id
_entity_poly.type
_entity_poly.pdbx_seq_one_letter_code
_entity_poly.pdbx_strand_id
1 'polypeptide(L)'
;MASIPGCSGRAAVSPSPESPRRETSKEDAVNNPGHYTVGKVECIDALDSATLGLTGQEAFHIANVIKYCWRWKFKGGVEDLKKARWYLDRLIKVLS
;
A
#
# COMPACT_ATOMS: atom_id res chain seq x y z
N MET A 1 75.87 29.11 -10.01
CA MET A 1 75.26 28.12 -10.93
C MET A 1 75.26 26.78 -10.22
N ALA A 2 74.16 26.45 -9.50
CA ALA A 2 73.92 25.12 -8.91
C ALA A 2 72.47 25.00 -8.37
N SER A 3 71.86 23.85 -8.69
CA SER A 3 70.82 23.10 -7.95
C SER A 3 69.32 23.46 -8.07
N ILE A 4 68.60 22.57 -8.77
CA ILE A 4 67.19 22.12 -8.56
C ILE A 4 67.25 21.01 -7.45
N PRO A 5 66.24 20.63 -6.61
CA PRO A 5 64.78 20.51 -6.83
C PRO A 5 63.84 20.78 -5.62
N GLY A 6 62.52 20.67 -5.82
CA GLY A 6 61.58 20.55 -4.70
C GLY A 6 60.10 20.57 -5.06
N CYS A 7 59.60 19.53 -5.71
CA CYS A 7 58.17 19.25 -5.83
C CYS A 7 57.69 18.58 -4.53
N SER A 8 56.77 19.20 -3.79
CA SER A 8 56.04 18.58 -2.66
C SER A 8 54.91 19.54 -2.23
N GLY A 9 53.66 19.17 -2.03
CA GLY A 9 52.95 17.91 -2.18
C GLY A 9 51.46 18.23 -2.11
N ARG A 10 50.62 17.54 -2.90
CA ARG A 10 49.17 17.60 -2.74
C ARG A 10 48.82 16.81 -1.48
N ALA A 11 48.13 17.47 -0.54
CA ALA A 11 47.56 16.80 0.62
C ALA A 11 46.60 15.71 0.15
N ALA A 12 46.87 14.47 0.55
CA ALA A 12 45.99 13.34 0.39
C ALA A 12 44.72 13.58 1.22
N VAL A 13 43.58 13.77 0.54
CA VAL A 13 42.26 13.66 1.17
C VAL A 13 41.95 12.17 1.27
N SER A 14 42.02 11.64 2.48
CA SER A 14 41.57 10.28 2.81
C SER A 14 40.05 10.17 2.66
N PRO A 15 39.51 9.11 2.02
CA PRO A 15 38.08 8.86 2.05
C PRO A 15 37.70 8.27 3.42
N SER A 16 36.87 9.00 4.16
CA SER A 16 36.22 8.53 5.38
C SER A 16 35.34 7.30 5.12
N PRO A 17 35.15 6.40 6.12
CA PRO A 17 34.43 5.15 5.93
C PRO A 17 32.96 5.45 5.62
N GLU A 18 32.51 4.95 4.47
CA GLU A 18 31.14 5.06 4.03
C GLU A 18 30.23 4.31 5.02
N SER A 19 29.43 5.06 5.78
CA SER A 19 28.42 4.52 6.68
C SER A 19 27.48 3.59 5.90
N PRO A 20 27.11 2.40 6.41
CA PRO A 20 26.08 1.59 5.80
C PRO A 20 24.80 2.42 5.70
N ARG A 21 24.43 2.79 4.47
CA ARG A 21 23.15 3.42 4.16
C ARG A 21 22.09 2.42 4.61
N ARG A 22 21.33 2.75 5.66
CA ARG A 22 20.12 2.00 6.01
C ARG A 22 19.23 1.99 4.78
N GLU A 23 19.15 0.84 4.12
CA GLU A 23 18.10 0.57 3.16
C GLU A 23 16.78 0.62 3.94
N THR A 24 16.09 1.74 3.83
CA THR A 24 14.69 1.81 4.21
C THR A 24 13.97 0.88 3.26
N SER A 25 13.67 -0.33 3.73
CA SER A 25 12.73 -1.25 3.12
C SER A 25 11.53 -0.42 2.70
N LYS A 26 11.36 -0.25 1.38
CA LYS A 26 10.12 0.25 0.80
C LYS A 26 9.04 -0.66 1.37
N GLU A 27 8.29 -0.15 2.33
CA GLU A 27 7.03 -0.74 2.74
C GLU A 27 6.30 -1.05 1.43
N ASP A 28 6.05 -2.33 1.18
CA ASP A 28 5.37 -2.77 -0.04
C ASP A 28 3.98 -2.14 -0.03
N ALA A 29 3.87 -0.91 -0.53
CA ALA A 29 2.63 -0.13 -0.56
C ALA A 29 1.54 -0.82 -1.38
N VAL A 30 1.94 -1.84 -2.14
CA VAL A 30 1.10 -2.71 -2.96
C VAL A 30 0.55 -3.89 -2.14
N ASN A 31 1.38 -4.53 -1.30
CA ASN A 31 1.01 -5.74 -0.56
C ASN A 31 0.56 -5.45 0.87
N ASN A 32 0.88 -4.27 1.41
CA ASN A 32 0.54 -3.89 2.77
C ASN A 32 0.26 -2.38 2.90
N PRO A 33 -0.72 -1.81 2.16
CA PRO A 33 -1.11 -0.42 2.38
C PRO A 33 -1.64 -0.28 3.82
N GLY A 34 -0.93 0.49 4.65
CA GLY A 34 -1.21 0.71 6.08
C GLY A 34 -2.56 1.37 6.42
N HIS A 35 -3.50 1.36 5.47
CA HIS A 35 -4.85 1.92 5.57
C HIS A 35 -5.92 0.84 5.42
N TYR A 36 -5.55 -0.43 5.15
CA TYR A 36 -6.44 -1.60 5.20
C TYR A 36 -6.14 -2.55 6.37
N THR A 37 -5.05 -2.33 7.11
CA THR A 37 -4.60 -3.13 8.27
C THR A 37 -5.17 -2.65 9.61
N VAL A 38 -6.37 -2.05 9.62
CA VAL A 38 -7.05 -1.70 10.88
C VAL A 38 -7.87 -2.90 11.35
N GLY A 39 -7.19 -3.99 11.74
CA GLY A 39 -7.84 -5.24 12.15
C GLY A 39 -6.87 -6.43 12.30
N LYS A 40 -7.41 -7.60 12.68
CA LYS A 40 -6.66 -8.88 12.76
C LYS A 40 -6.65 -9.68 11.44
N VAL A 41 -7.36 -9.20 10.42
CA VAL A 41 -7.63 -9.91 9.17
C VAL A 41 -7.33 -8.96 8.01
N GLU A 42 -6.57 -9.45 7.03
CA GLU A 42 -6.28 -8.70 5.82
C GLU A 42 -7.54 -8.54 4.97
N CYS A 43 -7.70 -7.36 4.34
CA CYS A 43 -8.86 -7.05 3.52
C CYS A 43 -9.04 -8.08 2.39
N ILE A 44 -7.93 -8.57 1.81
CA ILE A 44 -7.96 -9.57 0.75
C ILE A 44 -8.48 -10.92 1.23
N ASP A 45 -8.10 -11.37 2.43
CA ASP A 45 -8.57 -12.64 3.01
C ASP A 45 -10.06 -12.58 3.37
N ALA A 46 -10.51 -11.43 3.87
CA ALA A 46 -11.92 -11.19 4.16
C ALA A 46 -12.77 -11.18 2.88
N LEU A 47 -12.25 -10.60 1.79
CA LEU A 47 -12.89 -10.59 0.48
C LEU A 47 -12.91 -11.98 -0.15
N ASP A 48 -11.81 -12.72 -0.10
CA ASP A 48 -11.72 -14.09 -0.61
C ASP A 48 -12.72 -15.00 0.13
N SER A 49 -12.75 -14.91 1.46
CA SER A 49 -13.74 -15.61 2.30
C SER A 49 -15.19 -15.21 2.02
N ALA A 50 -15.45 -13.93 1.76
CA ALA A 50 -16.80 -13.43 1.49
C ALA A 50 -17.29 -13.71 0.05
N THR A 51 -16.37 -13.94 -0.88
CA THR A 51 -16.67 -14.25 -2.29
C THR A 51 -16.57 -15.73 -2.62
N LEU A 52 -16.14 -16.56 -1.66
CA LEU A 52 -16.11 -18.01 -1.77
C LEU A 52 -17.50 -18.56 -2.12
N GLY A 53 -17.62 -19.16 -3.30
CA GLY A 53 -18.88 -19.71 -3.82
C GLY A 53 -19.80 -18.70 -4.52
N LEU A 54 -19.43 -17.41 -4.56
CA LEU A 54 -20.13 -16.40 -5.37
C LEU A 54 -19.56 -16.38 -6.80
N THR A 55 -20.41 -16.13 -7.78
CA THR A 55 -20.00 -16.13 -9.19
C THR A 55 -20.16 -14.76 -9.85
N GLY A 56 -19.15 -14.33 -10.61
CA GLY A 56 -19.21 -13.14 -11.47
C GLY A 56 -19.71 -11.87 -10.79
N GLN A 57 -20.94 -11.46 -11.12
CA GLN A 57 -21.57 -10.21 -10.65
C GLN A 57 -21.80 -10.20 -9.14
N GLU A 58 -22.06 -11.37 -8.53
CA GLU A 58 -22.31 -11.50 -7.09
C GLU A 58 -21.06 -11.15 -6.28
N ALA A 59 -19.94 -11.80 -6.63
CA ALA A 59 -18.64 -11.56 -6.02
C ALA A 59 -18.22 -10.10 -6.19
N PHE A 60 -18.43 -9.53 -7.38
CA PHE A 60 -18.10 -8.14 -7.67
C PHE A 60 -18.92 -7.16 -6.80
N HIS A 61 -20.23 -7.37 -6.67
CA HIS A 61 -21.07 -6.49 -5.88
C HIS A 61 -20.76 -6.61 -4.37
N ILE A 62 -20.64 -7.84 -3.84
CA ILE A 62 -20.29 -8.08 -2.43
C ILE A 62 -18.92 -7.50 -2.08
N ALA A 63 -17.91 -7.71 -2.93
CA ALA A 63 -16.59 -7.15 -2.70
C ALA A 63 -16.61 -5.62 -2.57
N ASN A 64 -17.37 -4.95 -3.45
CA ASN A 64 -17.52 -3.50 -3.38
C ASN A 64 -18.27 -3.05 -2.13
N VAL A 65 -19.35 -3.74 -1.73
CA VAL A 65 -20.08 -3.46 -0.48
C VAL A 65 -19.13 -3.50 0.71
N ILE A 66 -18.36 -4.59 0.86
CA ILE A 66 -17.42 -4.77 1.97
C ILE A 66 -16.36 -3.66 1.98
N LYS A 67 -15.77 -3.37 0.81
CA LYS A 67 -14.78 -2.30 0.65
C LYS A 67 -15.28 -0.94 1.14
N TYR A 68 -16.51 -0.56 0.78
CA TYR A 68 -17.10 0.72 1.21
C TYR A 68 -17.49 0.70 2.70
N CYS A 69 -18.01 -0.41 3.21
CA CYS A 69 -18.31 -0.62 4.62
C CYS A 69 -17.07 -0.67 5.52
N TRP A 70 -15.88 -0.94 4.97
CA TRP A 70 -14.63 -0.87 5.71
C TRP A 70 -14.08 0.56 5.75
N ARG A 71 -14.12 1.27 4.62
CA ARG A 71 -13.43 2.56 4.46
C ARG A 71 -14.21 3.78 4.97
N TRP A 72 -15.52 3.66 5.21
CA TRP A 72 -16.37 4.83 5.50
C TRP A 72 -15.88 5.66 6.70
N LYS A 73 -15.36 5.03 7.77
CA LYS A 73 -14.84 5.77 8.93
C LYS A 73 -13.56 6.57 8.65
N PHE A 74 -12.80 6.20 7.62
CA PHE A 74 -11.47 6.76 7.35
C PHE A 74 -11.47 7.80 6.22
N LYS A 75 -12.42 7.74 5.28
CA LYS A 75 -12.38 8.58 4.07
C LYS A 75 -13.72 9.20 3.70
N GLY A 76 -14.70 8.37 3.32
CA GLY A 76 -15.90 8.84 2.64
C GLY A 76 -17.12 9.06 3.52
N GLY A 77 -17.05 8.72 4.81
CA GLY A 77 -18.17 8.86 5.74
C GLY A 77 -19.46 8.25 5.20
N VAL A 78 -20.56 8.99 5.30
CA VAL A 78 -21.89 8.54 4.87
C VAL A 78 -21.96 8.26 3.36
N GLU A 79 -21.14 8.90 2.52
CA GLU A 79 -21.18 8.67 1.07
C GLU A 79 -20.71 7.27 0.68
N ASP A 80 -19.71 6.73 1.38
CA ASP A 80 -19.26 5.35 1.16
C ASP A 80 -20.39 4.37 1.56
N LEU A 81 -21.14 4.65 2.64
CA LEU A 81 -22.32 3.83 3.00
C LEU A 81 -23.43 3.89 1.94
N LYS A 82 -23.66 5.06 1.33
CA LYS A 82 -24.61 5.20 0.20
C LYS A 82 -24.16 4.39 -1.01
N LYS A 83 -22.85 4.36 -1.31
CA LYS A 83 -22.29 3.52 -2.38
C LYS A 83 -22.44 2.04 -2.07
N ALA A 84 -22.19 1.62 -0.83
CA ALA A 84 -22.42 0.24 -0.40
C ALA A 84 -23.88 -0.17 -0.63
N ARG A 85 -24.84 0.65 -0.20
CA ARG A 85 -26.26 0.42 -0.45
C ARG A 85 -26.58 0.29 -1.93
N TRP A 86 -26.02 1.15 -2.78
CA TRP A 86 -26.25 1.11 -4.22
C TRP A 86 -25.80 -0.22 -4.87
N TYR A 87 -24.65 -0.75 -4.44
CA TYR A 87 -24.17 -2.06 -4.90
C TYR A 87 -25.04 -3.21 -4.39
N LEU A 88 -25.51 -3.12 -3.14
CA LEU A 88 -26.41 -4.10 -2.55
C LEU A 88 -27.76 -4.14 -3.26
N ASP A 89 -28.35 -2.96 -3.54
CA ASP A 89 -29.62 -2.84 -4.27
C ASP A 89 -29.51 -3.43 -5.69
N ARG A 90 -28.34 -3.30 -6.34
CA ARG A 90 -28.09 -3.95 -7.64
C ARG A 90 -27.98 -5.45 -7.53
N LEU A 91 -27.27 -5.96 -6.52
CA LEU A 91 -27.18 -7.39 -6.29
C LEU A 91 -28.57 -8.00 -6.07
N ILE A 92 -29.42 -7.35 -5.26
CA ILE A 92 -30.80 -7.78 -5.06
C ILE A 92 -31.54 -7.85 -6.39
N LYS A 93 -31.40 -6.86 -7.28
CA LYS A 93 -32.01 -6.88 -8.62
C LYS A 93 -31.48 -7.95 -9.57
N VAL A 94 -30.24 -8.40 -9.38
CA VAL A 94 -29.66 -9.49 -10.18
C VAL A 94 -30.19 -10.85 -9.72
N LEU A 95 -30.50 -10.98 -8.42
CA LEU A 95 -30.99 -12.22 -7.81
C LEU A 95 -32.52 -12.36 -7.77
N SER A 96 -33.25 -11.25 -7.95
CA SER A 96 -34.73 -11.21 -7.98
C SER A 96 -35.25 -11.38 -9.40
#